data_AF-A0A8T4R717-F1
#
_entry.id   AF-A0A8T4R717-F1
#
_cell.length_a   1.000
_cell.length_b   1.000
_cell.length_c   1.000
_cell.angle_alpha   90.00
_cell.angle_beta   90.00
_cell.angle_gamma   90.00
#
_symmetry.space_group_name_H-M   'P 1'
#
loop_
_entity.id
_entity.type
_entity.pdbx_description
1 polymer ?
#
loop_
_entity_poly.entity_id
_entity_poly.type
_entity_poly.pdbx_seq_one_letter_code
_entity_poly.pdbx_strand_id
1 'polypeptide(L)'
;MKSLEQEGFILDFPGYAFNEEKIIEILQQNNERLLLALPLLLQYPFDYLKISKQLRKGSLAKFKKIIIITSEICKRKKINNLLLKNILKQYSLHQKIPKGDMEYYYTSFKESLRNQEKKEESGLIAQISIRGILNLNQALARIYSPGKLRIMNKIFNHEKLTNTELKYY
;
A
#
# COMPACT_ATOMS: atom_id res chain seq x y z
N MET A 1 9.75 -5.62 32.13
CA MET A 1 8.93 -5.15 31.00
C MET A 1 9.37 -5.90 29.75
N LYS A 2 8.63 -6.95 29.35
CA LYS A 2 8.90 -7.70 28.12
C LYS A 2 8.33 -6.92 26.93
N SER A 3 9.14 -6.67 25.92
CA SER A 3 8.71 -5.98 24.70
C SER A 3 7.74 -6.87 23.94
N LEU A 4 6.65 -6.28 23.46
CA LEU A 4 5.61 -6.90 22.63
C LEU A 4 6.12 -7.41 21.26
N GLU A 5 7.44 -7.31 21.02
CA GLU A 5 8.10 -7.74 19.79
C GLU A 5 8.42 -9.25 19.78
N GLN A 6 8.39 -9.92 20.94
CA GLN A 6 8.61 -11.38 21.03
C GLN A 6 7.35 -12.22 20.76
N GLU A 7 6.17 -11.63 20.85
CA GLU A 7 4.95 -12.26 20.34
C GLU A 7 4.83 -11.87 18.88
N GLY A 8 5.46 -12.67 18.01
CA GLY A 8 5.33 -12.55 16.57
C GLY A 8 3.88 -12.68 16.15
N PHE A 9 3.12 -11.58 16.20
CA PHE A 9 1.97 -11.38 15.36
C PHE A 9 2.50 -11.23 13.93
N ILE A 10 2.73 -12.37 13.29
CA ILE A 10 2.65 -12.43 11.83
C ILE A 10 1.20 -12.04 11.54
N LEU A 11 0.98 -10.77 11.22
CA LEU A 11 -0.21 -10.36 10.49
C LEU A 11 -0.09 -11.04 9.13
N ASP A 12 -0.55 -12.29 9.05
CA ASP A 12 -0.95 -12.90 7.79
C ASP A 12 -2.09 -12.04 7.28
N PHE A 13 -1.73 -10.96 6.58
CA PHE A 13 -2.68 -10.23 5.78
C PHE A 13 -3.16 -11.22 4.73
N PRO A 14 -4.44 -11.61 4.72
CA PRO A 14 -4.96 -12.49 3.68
C PRO A 14 -4.55 -11.93 2.31
N GLY A 15 -3.98 -12.81 1.49
CA GLY A 15 -3.55 -12.49 0.12
C GLY A 15 -4.77 -12.26 -0.74
N TYR A 16 -5.37 -11.09 -0.64
CA TYR A 16 -6.53 -10.74 -1.46
C TYR A 16 -6.12 -10.66 -2.92
N ALA A 17 -6.84 -11.39 -3.77
CA ALA A 17 -6.64 -11.30 -5.22
C ALA A 17 -7.16 -9.95 -5.75
N PHE A 18 -8.15 -9.36 -5.08
CA PHE A 18 -8.82 -8.13 -5.52
C PHE A 18 -9.14 -7.16 -4.37
N ASN A 19 -9.14 -5.86 -4.67
CA ASN A 19 -9.44 -4.81 -3.69
C ASN A 19 -10.85 -4.91 -3.11
N GLU A 20 -11.83 -5.40 -3.89
CA GLU A 20 -13.21 -5.53 -3.43
C GLU A 20 -13.34 -6.50 -2.26
N GLU A 21 -12.63 -7.61 -2.29
CA GLU A 21 -12.65 -8.63 -1.23
C GLU A 21 -12.16 -8.03 0.09
N LYS A 22 -11.05 -7.29 0.02
CA LYS A 22 -10.48 -6.57 1.15
C LYS A 22 -11.45 -5.53 1.73
N ILE A 23 -12.11 -4.76 0.87
CA ILE A 23 -13.08 -3.74 1.28
C ILE A 23 -14.28 -4.40 1.97
N ILE A 24 -14.79 -5.49 1.39
CA ILE A 24 -15.95 -6.23 1.92
C ILE A 24 -15.62 -6.81 3.30
N GLU A 25 -14.45 -7.43 3.46
CA GLU A 25 -14.06 -8.01 4.74
C GLU A 25 -13.95 -6.94 5.84
N ILE A 26 -13.27 -5.81 5.55
CA ILE A 26 -13.18 -4.68 6.49
C ILE A 26 -14.58 -4.20 6.93
N LEU A 27 -15.53 -4.12 5.99
CA LEU A 27 -16.89 -3.68 6.27
C LEU A 27 -17.73 -4.73 7.04
N GLN A 28 -17.33 -6.01 7.01
CA GLN A 28 -18.01 -7.10 7.71
C GLN A 28 -17.45 -7.33 9.12
N GLN A 29 -16.18 -7.04 9.37
CA GLN A 29 -15.54 -7.21 10.69
C GLN A 29 -16.10 -6.27 11.78
N ASN A 30 -16.99 -5.33 11.43
CA ASN A 30 -17.66 -4.40 12.34
C ASN A 30 -16.71 -3.67 13.30
N ASN A 31 -15.49 -3.41 12.84
CA ASN A 31 -14.44 -2.75 13.60
C ASN A 31 -14.28 -1.31 13.10
N GLU A 32 -14.72 -0.33 13.89
CA GLU A 32 -14.67 1.09 13.52
C GLU A 32 -13.25 1.59 13.23
N ARG A 33 -12.21 1.00 13.85
CA ARG A 33 -10.82 1.37 13.56
C ARG A 33 -10.39 0.93 12.16
N LEU A 34 -10.84 -0.23 11.69
CA LEU A 34 -10.52 -0.71 10.36
C LEU A 34 -11.22 0.11 9.27
N LEU A 35 -12.38 0.71 9.58
CA LEU A 35 -13.06 1.62 8.67
C LEU A 35 -12.21 2.85 8.34
N LEU A 36 -11.30 3.28 9.22
CA LEU A 36 -10.39 4.40 8.97
C LEU A 36 -9.36 4.12 7.86
N ALA A 37 -9.10 2.84 7.56
CA ALA A 37 -8.23 2.46 6.47
C ALA A 37 -8.92 2.55 5.10
N LEU A 38 -10.26 2.52 5.06
CA LEU A 38 -11.02 2.49 3.80
C LEU A 38 -10.80 3.74 2.92
N PRO A 39 -10.71 4.97 3.44
CA PRO A 39 -10.40 6.13 2.59
C PRO A 39 -9.09 6.02 1.81
N LEU A 40 -8.09 5.27 2.28
CA LEU A 40 -6.87 5.00 1.52
C LEU A 40 -7.13 3.97 0.41
N LEU A 41 -7.85 2.89 0.72
CA LEU A 41 -8.17 1.84 -0.25
C LEU A 41 -9.07 2.35 -1.38
N LEU A 42 -10.03 3.21 -1.06
CA LEU A 42 -10.98 3.77 -2.02
C LEU A 42 -10.37 4.86 -2.94
N GLN A 43 -9.08 5.17 -2.78
CA GLN A 43 -8.34 5.96 -3.77
C GLN A 43 -8.04 5.17 -5.03
N TYR A 44 -7.93 3.86 -4.90
CA TYR A 44 -7.58 2.96 -5.99
C TYR A 44 -8.85 2.46 -6.71
N PRO A 45 -8.72 1.93 -7.93
CA PRO A 45 -9.84 1.35 -8.65
C PRO A 45 -10.53 0.22 -7.86
N PHE A 46 -11.87 0.24 -7.87
CA PHE A 46 -12.73 -0.81 -7.34
C PHE A 46 -14.11 -0.82 -8.03
N ASP A 47 -14.80 -1.96 -8.01
CA ASP A 47 -16.18 -2.11 -8.48
C ASP A 47 -17.19 -1.89 -7.34
N TYR A 48 -17.86 -0.74 -7.37
CA TYR A 48 -18.90 -0.38 -6.41
C TYR A 48 -20.09 -1.34 -6.41
N LEU A 49 -20.53 -1.84 -7.56
CA LEU A 49 -21.70 -2.73 -7.66
C LEU A 49 -21.36 -4.09 -7.08
N LYS A 50 -20.18 -4.63 -7.40
CA LYS A 50 -19.70 -5.90 -6.84
C LYS A 50 -19.68 -5.85 -5.32
N ILE A 51 -19.11 -4.79 -4.74
CA ILE A 51 -19.10 -4.61 -3.28
C ILE A 51 -20.52 -4.45 -2.74
N SER A 52 -21.31 -3.56 -3.33
CA SER A 52 -22.65 -3.24 -2.81
C SER A 52 -23.60 -4.44 -2.77
N LYS A 53 -23.50 -5.36 -3.75
CA LYS A 53 -24.30 -6.59 -3.81
C LYS A 53 -23.96 -7.60 -2.71
N GLN A 54 -22.74 -7.56 -2.17
CA GLN A 54 -22.26 -8.51 -1.17
C GLN A 54 -22.39 -7.99 0.28
N LEU A 55 -22.80 -6.73 0.46
CA LEU A 55 -22.94 -6.13 1.78
C LEU A 55 -24.37 -6.23 2.32
N ARG A 56 -24.46 -6.53 3.62
CA ARG A 56 -25.73 -6.40 4.37
C ARG A 56 -26.11 -4.92 4.51
N LYS A 57 -27.40 -4.64 4.74
CA LYS A 57 -27.97 -3.27 4.81
C LYS A 57 -27.16 -2.31 5.71
N GLY A 58 -26.73 -2.78 6.89
CA GLY A 58 -25.93 -1.99 7.83
C GLY A 58 -24.53 -1.64 7.28
N SER A 59 -23.78 -2.63 6.81
CA SER A 59 -22.45 -2.43 6.22
C SER A 59 -22.50 -1.62 4.92
N LEU A 60 -23.57 -1.75 4.13
CA LEU A 60 -23.79 -0.93 2.93
C LEU A 60 -23.99 0.54 3.28
N ALA A 61 -24.73 0.85 4.35
CA ALA A 61 -24.89 2.23 4.81
C ALA A 61 -23.55 2.83 5.27
N LYS A 62 -22.74 2.05 6.01
CA LYS A 62 -21.37 2.44 6.39
C LYS A 62 -20.51 2.69 5.16
N PHE A 63 -20.54 1.78 4.18
CA PHE A 63 -19.77 1.90 2.95
C PHE A 63 -20.10 3.18 2.17
N LYS A 64 -21.39 3.46 1.95
CA LYS A 64 -21.84 4.69 1.30
C LYS A 64 -21.37 5.94 2.04
N LYS A 65 -21.50 5.97 3.36
CA LYS A 65 -21.00 7.07 4.20
C LYS A 65 -19.50 7.28 3.99
N ILE A 66 -18.71 6.20 3.99
CA ILE A 66 -17.26 6.25 3.82
C ILE A 66 -16.86 6.69 2.41
N ILE A 67 -17.60 6.32 1.36
CA ILE A 67 -17.38 6.84 0.00
C ILE A 67 -17.53 8.37 -0.02
N ILE A 68 -18.59 8.89 0.60
CA ILE A 68 -18.83 10.35 0.66
C ILE A 68 -17.71 11.04 1.44
N ILE A 69 -17.32 10.48 2.60
CA ILE A 69 -16.18 10.97 3.40
C ILE A 69 -14.91 11.00 2.54
N THR A 70 -14.60 9.91 1.85
CA THR A 70 -13.37 9.77 1.07
C THR A 70 -13.32 10.77 -0.08
N SER A 71 -14.44 10.97 -0.77
CA SER A 71 -14.53 11.98 -1.83
C SER A 71 -14.27 13.40 -1.30
N GLU A 72 -14.83 13.74 -0.14
CA GLU A 72 -14.58 15.03 0.51
C GLU A 72 -13.12 15.17 0.97
N ILE A 73 -12.51 14.10 1.49
CA ILE A 73 -11.08 14.07 1.83
C ILE A 73 -10.24 14.33 0.58
N CYS A 74 -10.51 13.63 -0.53
CA CYS A 74 -9.80 13.81 -1.80
C CYS A 74 -9.93 15.24 -2.31
N LYS A 75 -11.12 15.83 -2.22
CA LYS A 75 -11.38 17.24 -2.59
C LYS A 75 -10.54 18.20 -1.75
N ARG A 76 -10.51 18.04 -0.42
CA ARG A 76 -9.69 18.87 0.49
C ARG A 76 -8.20 18.73 0.21
N LYS A 77 -7.74 17.53 -0.16
CA LYS A 77 -6.35 17.24 -0.50
C LYS A 77 -5.98 17.56 -1.95
N LYS A 78 -6.92 18.05 -2.76
CA LYS A 78 -6.73 18.28 -4.20
C LYS A 78 -6.30 17.00 -4.96
N ILE A 79 -6.67 15.83 -4.46
CA ILE A 79 -6.45 14.55 -5.12
C ILE A 79 -7.57 14.37 -6.15
N ASN A 80 -7.22 14.25 -7.43
CA ASN A 80 -8.22 14.01 -8.46
C ASN A 80 -8.64 12.54 -8.46
N ASN A 81 -9.85 12.25 -7.95
CA ASN A 81 -10.44 10.93 -7.99
C ASN A 81 -11.74 10.95 -8.82
N LEU A 82 -11.62 10.64 -10.11
CA LEU A 82 -12.75 10.58 -11.04
C LEU A 82 -13.71 9.44 -10.72
N LEU A 83 -13.19 8.30 -10.24
CA LEU A 83 -13.97 7.13 -9.87
C LEU A 83 -15.01 7.49 -8.79
N LEU A 84 -14.57 8.08 -7.69
CA LEU A 84 -15.48 8.46 -6.60
C LEU A 84 -16.49 9.51 -7.05
N LYS A 85 -16.09 10.50 -7.85
CA LYS A 85 -17.02 11.48 -8.44
C LYS A 85 -18.11 10.80 -9.28
N ASN A 86 -17.72 9.84 -10.12
CA ASN A 86 -18.65 9.09 -10.96
C ASN A 86 -19.60 8.25 -10.11
N ILE A 87 -19.09 7.55 -9.09
CA ILE A 87 -19.91 6.76 -8.17
C ILE A 87 -20.93 7.65 -7.44
N LEU A 88 -20.50 8.79 -6.90
CA LEU A 88 -21.40 9.71 -6.20
C LEU A 88 -22.53 10.21 -7.12
N LYS A 89 -22.20 10.55 -8.37
CA LYS A 89 -23.16 11.03 -9.36
C LYS A 89 -24.10 9.92 -9.85
N GLN A 90 -23.56 8.76 -10.21
CA GLN A 90 -24.31 7.64 -10.80
C GLN A 90 -25.28 7.02 -9.81
N TYR A 91 -24.91 6.96 -8.52
CA TYR A 91 -25.72 6.33 -7.47
C TYR A 91 -26.39 7.33 -6.54
N SER A 92 -26.39 8.62 -6.91
CA SER A 92 -27.02 9.72 -6.16
C SER A 92 -26.71 9.69 -4.66
N LEU A 93 -25.43 9.46 -4.32
CA LEU A 93 -24.99 9.33 -2.95
C LEU A 93 -24.76 10.72 -2.35
N HIS A 94 -25.75 11.19 -1.60
CA HIS A 94 -25.68 12.47 -0.91
C HIS A 94 -26.07 12.30 0.55
N GLN A 95 -25.17 12.70 1.45
CA GLN A 95 -25.41 12.69 2.88
C GLN A 95 -24.61 13.80 3.53
N LYS A 96 -25.23 14.50 4.49
CA LYS A 96 -24.51 15.44 5.35
C LYS A 96 -23.67 14.64 6.34
N ILE A 97 -22.36 14.87 6.33
CA ILE A 97 -21.45 14.19 7.26
C ILE A 97 -21.25 15.10 8.49
N PRO A 98 -21.41 14.57 9.72
CA PRO A 98 -21.08 15.31 10.93
C PRO A 98 -19.64 15.82 10.90
N LYS A 99 -19.42 17.02 11.45
CA LYS A 99 -18.08 17.63 11.47
C LYS A 99 -17.05 16.75 12.20
N GLY A 100 -17.43 16.17 13.33
CA GLY A 100 -16.57 15.28 14.12
C GLY A 100 -16.12 14.05 13.33
N ASP A 101 -17.04 13.39 12.63
CA ASP A 101 -16.72 12.25 11.77
C ASP A 101 -15.75 12.64 10.66
N MET A 102 -16.01 13.76 9.97
CA MET A 102 -15.10 14.24 8.92
C MET A 102 -13.70 14.52 9.44
N GLU A 103 -13.59 15.13 10.62
CA GLU A 103 -12.30 15.44 11.22
C GLU A 103 -11.55 14.16 11.62
N TYR A 104 -12.25 13.19 12.22
CA TYR A 104 -11.69 11.91 12.63
C TYR A 104 -11.11 11.10 11.46
N TYR A 105 -11.86 10.97 10.36
CA TYR A 105 -11.38 10.26 9.17
C TYR A 105 -10.27 11.04 8.46
N TYR A 106 -10.34 12.37 8.43
CA TYR A 106 -9.33 13.21 7.77
C TYR A 106 -7.97 13.18 8.47
N THR A 107 -7.95 13.22 9.81
CA THR A 107 -6.70 13.15 10.59
C THR A 107 -6.03 11.80 10.41
N SER A 108 -6.78 10.70 10.57
CA SER A 108 -6.26 9.34 10.36
C SER A 108 -5.73 9.11 8.94
N PHE A 109 -6.45 9.62 7.94
CA PHE A 109 -6.01 9.57 6.54
C PHE A 109 -4.68 10.34 6.32
N LYS A 110 -4.57 11.55 6.88
CA LYS A 110 -3.35 12.38 6.74
C LYS A 110 -2.15 11.73 7.43
N GLU A 111 -2.35 11.14 8.61
CA GLU A 111 -1.31 10.43 9.34
C GLU A 111 -0.82 9.21 8.56
N SER A 112 -1.75 8.44 7.99
CA SER A 112 -1.43 7.26 7.19
C SER A 112 -0.63 7.59 5.94
N LEU A 113 -0.99 8.65 5.21
CA LEU A 113 -0.20 9.12 4.05
C LEU A 113 1.23 9.49 4.45
N ARG A 114 1.43 10.25 5.53
CA ARG A 114 2.76 10.62 6.02
C ARG A 114 3.61 9.39 6.37
N ASN A 115 2.98 8.37 6.94
CA ASN A 115 3.67 7.13 7.29
C ASN A 115 4.03 6.30 6.05
N GLN A 116 3.22 6.36 4.98
CA GLN A 116 3.55 5.75 3.68
C GLN A 116 4.73 6.47 3.03
N GLU A 117 4.69 7.81 2.94
CA GLU A 117 5.77 8.63 2.37
C GLU A 117 7.12 8.35 3.06
N LYS A 118 7.14 8.31 4.40
CA LYS A 118 8.35 7.99 5.19
C LYS A 118 8.90 6.59 4.92
N LYS A 119 8.02 5.60 4.71
CA LYS A 119 8.42 4.22 4.41
C LYS A 119 8.95 4.07 2.98
N GLU A 120 8.36 4.79 2.03
CA GLU A 120 8.85 4.84 0.65
C GLU A 120 10.21 5.52 0.59
N GLU A 121 10.40 6.64 1.31
CA GLU A 121 11.67 7.35 1.40
C GLU A 121 12.77 6.47 2.00
N SER A 122 12.51 5.79 3.12
CA SER A 122 13.50 4.90 3.73
C SER A 122 13.83 3.69 2.85
N GLY A 123 12.85 3.15 2.14
CA GLY A 123 13.06 2.09 1.14
C GLY A 123 13.91 2.55 -0.04
N LEU A 124 13.68 3.76 -0.54
CA LEU A 124 14.46 4.34 -1.64
C LEU A 124 15.91 4.60 -1.21
N ILE A 125 16.13 5.12 0.00
CA ILE A 125 17.47 5.30 0.58
C ILE A 125 18.21 3.96 0.69
N ALA A 126 17.53 2.90 1.16
CA ALA A 126 18.11 1.56 1.22
C ALA A 126 18.50 1.05 -0.17
N GLN A 127 17.65 1.24 -1.19
CA GLN A 127 17.96 0.86 -2.57
C GLN A 127 19.16 1.65 -3.14
N ILE A 128 19.23 2.97 -2.89
CA ILE A 128 20.35 3.81 -3.31
C ILE A 128 21.65 3.35 -2.65
N SER A 129 21.62 3.02 -1.36
CA SER A 129 22.78 2.53 -0.63
C SER A 129 23.30 1.21 -1.19
N ILE A 130 22.42 0.23 -1.42
CA ILE A 130 22.76 -1.06 -2.05
C ILE A 130 23.40 -0.83 -3.42
N ARG A 131 22.81 0.07 -4.22
CA ARG A 131 23.31 0.38 -5.57
C ARG A 131 24.66 1.09 -5.53
N GLY A 132 24.89 1.97 -4.56
CA GLY A 132 26.17 2.62 -4.31
C GLY A 132 27.27 1.61 -3.94
N ILE A 133 26.97 0.67 -3.02
CA ILE A 133 27.87 -0.42 -2.64
C ILE A 133 28.19 -1.31 -3.86
N LEU A 134 27.18 -1.63 -4.67
CA LEU A 134 27.36 -2.45 -5.87
C LEU A 134 28.24 -1.75 -6.91
N ASN A 135 28.03 -0.45 -7.17
CA ASN A 135 28.86 0.34 -8.07
C ASN A 135 30.30 0.45 -7.56
N LEU A 136 30.49 0.63 -6.25
CA LEU A 136 31.81 0.63 -5.62
C LEU A 136 32.51 -0.73 -5.80
N ASN A 137 31.80 -1.82 -5.53
CA ASN A 137 32.33 -3.17 -5.72
C ASN A 137 32.66 -3.46 -7.19
N GLN A 138 31.86 -2.96 -8.13
CA GLN A 138 32.16 -3.05 -9.56
C GLN A 138 33.43 -2.24 -9.93
N ALA A 139 33.58 -1.02 -9.41
CA ALA A 139 34.78 -0.21 -9.63
C ALA A 139 36.04 -0.88 -9.06
N LEU A 140 35.95 -1.39 -7.82
CA LEU A 140 37.04 -2.14 -7.18
C LEU A 140 37.34 -3.44 -7.93
N ALA A 141 36.34 -4.20 -8.37
CA ALA A 141 36.55 -5.41 -9.15
C ALA A 141 37.19 -5.12 -10.52
N ARG A 142 36.90 -3.98 -11.18
CA ARG A 142 37.62 -3.56 -12.39
C ARG A 142 39.11 -3.31 -12.14
N ILE A 143 39.46 -2.79 -10.97
CA ILE A 143 40.84 -2.48 -10.59
C ILE A 143 41.60 -3.74 -10.15
N TYR A 144 40.96 -4.61 -9.37
CA TYR A 144 41.63 -5.70 -8.65
C TYR A 144 41.33 -7.11 -9.19
N SER A 145 40.22 -7.36 -9.89
CA SER A 145 39.86 -8.68 -10.42
C SER A 145 38.75 -8.65 -11.49
N PRO A 146 39.09 -8.43 -12.77
CA PRO A 146 38.10 -8.32 -13.86
C PRO A 146 37.20 -9.56 -14.03
N GLY A 147 37.69 -10.74 -13.64
CA GLY A 147 36.91 -11.99 -13.65
C GLY A 147 35.73 -11.97 -12.67
N LYS A 148 35.91 -11.39 -11.47
CA LYS A 148 34.83 -11.23 -10.48
C LYS A 148 33.72 -10.29 -10.98
N LEU A 149 34.04 -9.32 -11.84
CA LEU A 149 33.05 -8.42 -12.43
C LEU A 149 32.06 -9.16 -13.35
N ARG A 150 32.56 -10.10 -14.18
CA ARG A 150 31.71 -10.92 -15.06
C ARG A 150 30.74 -11.78 -14.25
N ILE A 151 31.22 -12.36 -13.15
CA ILE A 151 30.43 -13.20 -12.25
C ILE A 151 29.36 -12.38 -11.52
N MET A 152 29.73 -11.22 -10.95
CA MET A 152 28.77 -10.32 -10.28
C MET A 152 27.66 -9.85 -11.24
N ASN A 153 28.00 -9.50 -12.49
CA ASN A 153 26.99 -9.08 -13.47
C ASN A 153 26.03 -10.21 -13.84
N LYS A 154 26.51 -11.45 -13.98
CA LYS A 154 25.66 -12.61 -14.22
C LYS A 154 24.69 -12.86 -13.07
N ILE A 155 25.16 -12.82 -11.82
CA ILE A 155 24.30 -13.00 -10.64
C ILE A 155 23.24 -11.93 -10.56
N PHE A 156 23.61 -10.67 -10.81
CA PHE A 156 22.68 -9.54 -10.75
C PHE A 156 21.61 -9.59 -11.85
N ASN A 157 21.95 -10.11 -13.03
CA ASN A 157 21.01 -10.31 -14.13
C ASN A 157 20.26 -11.66 -14.07
N HIS A 158 20.41 -12.42 -12.97
CA HIS A 158 19.86 -13.77 -12.82
C HIS A 158 20.30 -14.77 -13.91
N GLU A 159 21.49 -14.58 -14.47
CA GLU A 159 22.08 -15.48 -15.45
C GLU A 159 22.79 -16.65 -14.75
N LYS A 160 22.72 -17.86 -15.34
CA LYS A 160 23.40 -19.04 -14.80
C LYS A 160 24.92 -18.88 -14.86
N LEU A 161 25.58 -19.17 -13.74
CA LEU A 161 27.03 -19.28 -13.66
C LEU A 161 27.51 -20.64 -14.18
N THR A 162 28.67 -20.65 -14.83
CA THR A 162 29.35 -21.89 -15.23
C THR A 162 30.14 -22.50 -14.08
N ASN A 163 30.43 -23.80 -14.14
CA ASN A 163 31.23 -24.52 -13.12
C ASN A 163 32.62 -23.91 -12.90
N THR A 164 33.20 -23.32 -13.95
CA THR A 164 34.49 -22.62 -13.87
C THR A 164 34.37 -21.30 -13.12
N GLU A 165 33.27 -20.57 -13.29
CA GLU A 165 32.97 -19.31 -12.60
C GLU A 165 32.60 -19.51 -11.13
N LEU A 166 31.94 -20.63 -10.79
CA LEU A 166 31.62 -21.00 -9.41
C LEU A 166 32.84 -21.26 -8.53
N LYS A 167 34.00 -21.65 -9.11
CA LYS A 167 35.26 -21.85 -8.36
C LYS A 167 35.91 -20.55 -7.89
N TYR A 168 35.48 -19.40 -8.42
CA TYR A 168 36.00 -18.06 -8.07
C TYR A 168 35.07 -17.28 -7.12
N TYR A 169 33.95 -17.90 -6.72
CA TYR A 169 33.08 -17.44 -5.63
C TYR A 169 33.63 -17.94 -4.29
#